data_AF-A0A9E3BY88-F1
#
_entry.id   AF-A0A9E3BY88-F1
#
_cell.length_a   1.000
_cell.length_b   1.000
_cell.length_c   1.000
_cell.angle_alpha   90.00
_cell.angle_beta   90.00
_cell.angle_gamma   90.00
#
_symmetry.space_group_name_H-M   'P 1'
#
loop_
_entity.id
_entity.type
_entity.pdbx_description
1 polymer ?
#
loop_
_entity_poly.entity_id
_entity_poly.type
_entity_poly.pdbx_seq_one_letter_code
_entity_poly.pdbx_strand_id
1 'polypeptide(L)'
;MITRRYMQAYMLLAAIGLFGVLVVLYGTRNPHIEALVVGVAVALIVPVPLIWLLQKLGYPIGKAVHCARCDAELPAVRRPANIRQAMLGGYTCTKCGAELDARGRERAAS
;
A
#
# COMPACT_ATOMS: atom_id res chain seq x y z
N MET A 1 6.25 -12.38 -7.20
CA MET A 1 6.63 -13.26 -6.07
C MET A 1 7.75 -12.57 -5.31
N ILE A 2 7.46 -12.03 -4.12
CA ILE A 2 8.52 -11.52 -3.23
C ILE A 2 9.29 -12.74 -2.70
N THR A 3 10.50 -12.94 -3.21
CA THR A 3 11.35 -14.08 -2.89
C THR A 3 11.72 -14.07 -1.40
N ARG A 4 11.86 -15.25 -0.78
CA ARG A 4 12.25 -15.42 0.64
C ARG A 4 13.48 -14.59 1.04
N ARG A 5 14.41 -14.39 0.10
CA ARG A 5 15.63 -13.55 0.24
C ARG A 5 15.33 -12.06 0.43
N TYR A 6 14.29 -11.54 -0.21
CA TYR A 6 13.85 -10.15 -0.07
C TYR A 6 13.31 -9.89 1.34
N MET A 7 12.53 -10.83 1.87
CA MET A 7 12.00 -10.73 3.24
C MET A 7 13.12 -10.81 4.28
N GLN A 8 14.14 -11.65 4.07
CA GLN A 8 15.32 -11.71 4.94
C GLN A 8 16.13 -10.42 4.92
N ALA A 9 16.43 -9.87 3.73
CA ALA A 9 17.13 -8.60 3.59
C ALA A 9 16.37 -7.46 4.27
N TYR A 10 15.04 -7.42 4.10
CA TYR A 10 14.19 -6.43 4.75
C TYR A 10 14.21 -6.53 6.28
N MET A 11 14.08 -7.74 6.83
CA MET A 11 14.15 -7.96 8.29
C MET A 11 15.50 -7.52 8.87
N LEU A 12 16.61 -7.77 8.16
CA LEU A 12 17.94 -7.31 8.55
C LEU A 12 18.03 -5.77 8.53
N LEU A 13 17.57 -5.12 7.46
CA LEU A 13 17.57 -3.66 7.35
C LEU A 13 16.70 -3.00 8.43
N ALA A 14 15.52 -3.57 8.71
CA ALA A 14 14.64 -3.09 9.77
C ALA A 14 15.27 -3.23 11.16
N ALA A 15 15.97 -4.34 11.43
CA ALA A 15 16.70 -4.55 12.68
C ALA A 15 17.86 -3.54 12.86
N ILE A 16 18.62 -3.28 11.79
CA ILE A 16 19.68 -2.26 11.78
C ILE A 16 19.10 -0.87 12.04
N GLY A 17 17.99 -0.53 11.36
CA GLY A 17 17.27 0.73 11.56
C GLY A 17 16.79 0.90 13.01
N LEU A 18 16.16 -0.14 13.57
CA LEU A 18 15.68 -0.13 14.95
C LEU A 18 16.83 0.03 15.96
N PHE A 19 17.94 -0.67 15.74
CA PHE A 19 19.13 -0.52 16.59
C PHE A 19 19.70 0.91 16.53
N GLY A 20 19.78 1.50 15.34
CA GLY A 20 20.21 2.89 15.16
C GLY A 20 19.31 3.89 15.90
N VAL A 21 17.98 3.69 15.84
CA VAL A 21 17.01 4.49 16.61
C VAL A 21 17.26 4.36 18.11
N LEU A 22 17.42 3.14 18.62
CA LEU A 22 17.68 2.90 20.04
C LEU A 22 18.98 3.60 20.49
N VAL A 23 20.07 3.48 19.74
CA VAL A 23 21.34 4.15 20.06
C VAL A 23 21.16 5.68 20.16
N VAL A 24 20.39 6.29 19.27
CA VAL A 24 20.13 7.74 19.31
C VAL A 24 19.25 8.13 20.50
N LEU A 25 18.18 7.35 20.77
CA LEU A 25 17.30 7.60 21.93
C LEU A 25 18.04 7.47 23.27
N TYR A 26 19.00 6.55 23.38
CA TYR A 26 19.79 6.38 24.60
C TYR A 26 20.98 7.36 24.70
N GLY A 27 21.48 7.84 23.56
CA GLY A 27 22.67 8.70 23.51
C GLY A 27 22.39 10.21 23.49
N THR A 28 21.17 10.62 23.07
CA THR A 28 20.80 12.03 22.97
C THR A 28 19.75 12.39 24.02
N ARG A 29 19.77 13.65 24.50
CA ARG A 29 18.81 14.17 25.49
C ARG A 29 17.87 15.22 24.87
N ASN A 30 17.90 15.36 23.55
CA ASN A 30 17.23 16.44 22.83
C ASN A 30 16.00 15.88 22.08
N PRO A 31 14.77 16.23 22.52
CA PRO A 31 13.55 15.60 22.04
C PRO A 31 13.28 15.86 20.55
N HIS A 32 13.83 16.93 19.96
CA HIS A 32 13.64 17.24 18.55
C HIS A 32 14.38 16.26 17.62
N ILE A 33 15.59 15.84 18.02
CA ILE A 33 16.40 14.89 17.25
C ILE A 33 15.78 13.50 17.35
N GLU A 34 15.32 13.12 18.54
CA GLU A 34 14.61 11.85 18.75
C GLU A 34 13.37 11.75 17.86
N ALA A 35 12.53 12.79 17.84
CA ALA A 35 11.32 12.82 17.02
C ALA A 35 11.63 12.71 15.52
N LEU A 36 12.68 13.40 15.05
CA LEU A 36 13.13 13.31 13.66
C LEU A 36 13.58 11.89 13.29
N VAL A 37 14.45 11.29 14.13
CA VAL A 37 15.03 9.96 13.88
C VAL A 37 13.95 8.88 13.91
N VAL A 38 13.04 8.93 14.89
CA VAL A 38 11.90 8.01 14.95
C VAL A 38 10.99 8.20 13.73
N GLY A 39 10.68 9.44 13.34
CA GLY A 39 9.84 9.73 12.18
C GLY A 39 10.41 9.15 10.89
N VAL A 40 11.71 9.34 10.63
CA VAL A 40 12.39 8.78 9.45
C VAL A 40 12.41 7.26 9.49
N ALA A 41 12.72 6.65 10.64
CA ALA A 41 12.74 5.20 10.77
C ALA A 41 11.35 4.60 10.51
N VAL A 42 10.29 5.17 11.07
CA VAL A 42 8.90 4.76 10.83
C VAL A 42 8.54 4.89 9.34
N ALA A 43 8.90 6.00 8.70
CA ALA A 43 8.64 6.23 7.28
C ALA A 43 9.36 5.23 6.36
N LEU A 44 10.52 4.71 6.75
CA LEU A 44 11.26 3.72 5.96
C LEU A 44 10.83 2.28 6.24
N ILE A 45 10.51 1.97 7.49
CA ILE A 45 10.21 0.61 7.94
C ILE A 45 8.72 0.29 7.73
N VAL A 46 7.78 1.18 8.04
CA VAL A 46 6.35 0.80 8.03
C VAL A 46 5.72 0.56 6.64
N PRO A 47 6.06 1.30 5.56
CA PRO A 47 5.35 1.15 4.29
C PRO A 47 5.50 -0.23 3.65
N VAL A 48 6.67 -0.86 3.73
CA VAL A 48 6.95 -2.14 3.09
C VAL A 48 6.10 -3.30 3.65
N PRO A 49 6.05 -3.57 4.97
CA PRO A 49 5.20 -4.61 5.54
C PRO A 49 3.73 -4.29 5.37
N LEU A 50 3.34 -3.01 5.39
CA LEU A 50 1.97 -2.59 5.10
C LEU A 50 1.57 -2.93 3.66
N ILE A 51 2.39 -2.58 2.67
CA ILE A 51 2.16 -2.94 1.26
C ILE A 51 2.09 -4.45 1.09
N TRP A 52 3.01 -5.19 1.72
CA TRP A 52 3.00 -6.66 1.68
C TRP A 52 1.72 -7.26 2.30
N LEU A 53 1.27 -6.72 3.44
CA LEU A 53 0.03 -7.14 4.10
C LEU A 53 -1.19 -6.87 3.20
N LEU A 54 -1.27 -5.68 2.60
CA LEU A 54 -2.35 -5.31 1.68
C LEU A 54 -2.37 -6.21 0.44
N GLN A 55 -1.20 -6.54 -0.12
CA GLN A 55 -1.09 -7.50 -1.21
C GLN A 55 -1.59 -8.89 -0.79
N LYS A 56 -1.29 -9.33 0.43
CA LYS A 56 -1.74 -10.62 0.97
C LYS A 56 -3.25 -10.66 1.24
N LEU A 57 -3.84 -9.51 1.59
CA LEU A 57 -5.30 -9.31 1.69
C LEU A 57 -5.98 -9.17 0.30
N GLY A 58 -5.23 -9.32 -0.79
CA GLY A 58 -5.76 -9.32 -2.15
C GLY A 58 -6.11 -7.92 -2.67
N TYR A 59 -5.42 -6.88 -2.20
CA TYR A 59 -5.51 -5.55 -2.82
C TYR A 59 -4.58 -5.49 -4.04
N PRO A 60 -5.05 -5.04 -5.23
CA PRO A 60 -4.25 -5.04 -6.45
C PRO A 60 -3.30 -3.82 -6.51
N ILE A 61 -2.29 -3.80 -5.64
CA ILE A 61 -1.24 -2.78 -5.68
C ILE A 61 -0.25 -3.14 -6.80
N GLY A 62 -0.15 -2.28 -7.82
CA GLY A 62 0.80 -2.43 -8.93
C GLY A 62 0.49 -3.57 -9.90
N LYS A 63 -0.76 -4.04 -9.94
CA LYS A 63 -1.24 -5.03 -10.91
C LYS A 63 -2.35 -4.43 -11.76
N ALA A 64 -2.36 -4.78 -13.05
CA ALA A 64 -3.49 -4.49 -13.92
C ALA A 64 -4.76 -5.16 -13.35
N VAL A 65 -5.85 -4.41 -13.32
CA VAL A 65 -7.17 -4.89 -12.89
C VAL A 65 -8.06 -4.92 -14.12
N HIS A 66 -8.78 -6.01 -14.33
CA HIS A 66 -9.69 -6.16 -15.46
C HIS A 66 -11.14 -5.98 -15.04
N CYS A 67 -11.95 -5.44 -15.94
CA CYS A 67 -13.39 -5.32 -15.73
C CYS A 67 -14.05 -6.70 -15.81
N ALA A 68 -14.72 -7.13 -14.74
CA ALA A 68 -15.42 -8.42 -14.72
C ALA A 68 -16.54 -8.57 -15.78
N ARG A 69 -17.04 -7.46 -16.35
CA ARG A 69 -18.14 -7.47 -17.34
C ARG A 69 -17.68 -7.50 -18.79
N CYS A 70 -16.58 -6.81 -19.13
CA CYS A 70 -16.13 -6.67 -20.53
C CYS A 70 -14.64 -6.96 -20.74
N ASP A 71 -13.96 -7.42 -19.69
CA ASP A 71 -12.54 -7.79 -19.62
C ASP A 71 -11.54 -6.67 -19.99
N ALA A 72 -12.03 -5.44 -20.18
CA ALA A 72 -11.17 -4.29 -20.44
C ALA A 72 -10.24 -4.02 -19.25
N GLU A 73 -8.98 -3.74 -19.56
CA GLU A 73 -8.01 -3.29 -18.57
C GLU A 73 -8.43 -1.92 -18.01
N LEU A 74 -8.46 -1.83 -16.68
CA LEU A 74 -8.79 -0.61 -15.96
C LEU A 74 -7.56 0.29 -15.83
N PRO A 75 -7.74 1.61 -15.85
CA PRO A 75 -6.61 2.53 -15.79
C PRO A 75 -5.85 2.41 -14.47
N ALA A 76 -4.52 2.42 -14.54
CA ALA A 76 -3.65 2.37 -13.36
C ALA A 76 -3.87 3.56 -12.40
N VAL A 77 -4.17 4.73 -12.94
CA VAL A 77 -4.57 5.90 -12.16
C VAL A 77 -6.09 5.95 -12.10
N ARG A 78 -6.65 5.65 -10.92
CA ARG A 78 -8.09 5.68 -10.67
C ARG A 78 -8.64 7.11 -10.77
N ARG A 79 -9.76 7.27 -11.47
CA ARG A 79 -10.58 8.48 -11.45
C ARG A 79 -11.95 8.14 -10.86
N PRO A 80 -12.24 8.51 -9.60
CA PRO A 80 -13.52 8.20 -8.98
C PRO A 80 -14.65 8.96 -9.69
N ALA A 81 -15.73 8.25 -10.04
CA ALA A 81 -16.94 8.83 -10.62
C ALA A 81 -17.96 9.28 -9.56
N ASN A 82 -17.85 8.76 -8.34
CA ASN A 82 -18.75 9.08 -7.23
C ASN A 82 -17.99 9.10 -5.89
N ILE A 83 -18.62 9.70 -4.87
CA ILE A 83 -18.03 9.86 -3.52
C ILE A 83 -17.65 8.50 -2.92
N ARG A 84 -18.46 7.48 -3.18
CA ARG A 84 -18.20 6.13 -2.69
C ARG A 84 -16.91 5.55 -3.27
N GLN A 85 -16.65 5.72 -4.56
CA GLN A 85 -15.39 5.31 -5.18
C GLN A 85 -14.21 6.13 -4.65
N ALA A 86 -14.42 7.40 -4.31
CA ALA A 86 -13.40 8.21 -3.66
C ALA A 86 -13.03 7.66 -2.26
N MET A 87 -14.01 7.24 -1.47
CA MET A 87 -13.80 6.76 -0.09
C MET A 87 -13.37 5.28 -0.01
N LEU A 88 -14.06 4.39 -0.72
CA LEU A 88 -13.86 2.93 -0.63
C LEU A 88 -12.97 2.38 -1.76
N GLY A 89 -12.61 3.22 -2.73
CA GLY A 89 -12.04 2.78 -3.99
C GLY A 89 -13.06 2.16 -4.92
N GLY A 90 -12.58 1.71 -6.06
CA GLY A 90 -13.39 1.21 -7.16
C GLY A 90 -13.07 1.92 -8.46
N TYR A 91 -13.73 1.46 -9.50
CA TYR A 91 -13.56 1.95 -10.86
C TYR A 91 -14.92 2.10 -11.52
N THR A 92 -15.03 3.05 -12.43
CA THR A 92 -16.06 3.01 -13.47
C THR A 92 -15.38 2.62 -14.76
N CYS A 93 -15.78 1.49 -15.35
CA CYS A 93 -15.18 1.04 -16.61
C CYS A 93 -15.50 2.04 -17.73
N THR A 94 -14.49 2.54 -18.43
CA THR A 94 -14.68 3.47 -19.55
C THR A 94 -15.26 2.83 -20.81
N LYS A 95 -15.20 1.50 -20.91
CA LYS A 95 -15.71 0.74 -22.08
C LYS A 95 -17.18 0.35 -21.93
N CYS A 96 -17.59 -0.19 -20.77
CA CYS A 96 -18.95 -0.67 -20.55
C CYS A 96 -19.76 0.13 -19.53
N GLY A 97 -19.16 1.12 -18.87
CA GLY A 97 -19.83 1.96 -17.85
C GLY A 97 -20.10 1.27 -16.51
N ALA A 98 -19.72 0.00 -16.34
CA ALA A 98 -19.98 -0.73 -15.11
C ALA A 98 -19.24 -0.12 -13.90
N GLU A 99 -19.94 -0.03 -12.77
CA GLU A 99 -19.33 0.29 -11.48
C GLU A 99 -18.70 -0.95 -10.86
N LEU A 100 -17.41 -0.87 -10.60
CA LEU A 100 -16.59 -1.97 -10.12
C LEU A 100 -16.00 -1.64 -8.74
N ASP A 101 -15.75 -2.67 -7.94
CA ASP A 101 -14.94 -2.55 -6.72
C ASP A 101 -13.45 -2.37 -7.06
N ALA A 102 -12.62 -2.14 -6.03
CA ALA A 102 -11.18 -1.95 -6.20
C ALA A 102 -10.45 -3.16 -6.83
N ARG A 103 -11.12 -4.32 -6.94
CA ARG A 103 -10.61 -5.56 -7.53
C ARG A 103 -11.21 -5.84 -8.91
N GLY A 104 -11.99 -4.91 -9.48
CA GLY A 104 -12.56 -5.04 -10.83
C GLY A 104 -13.86 -5.84 -10.90
N ARG A 105 -14.45 -6.23 -9.75
CA ARG A 105 -15.72 -6.97 -9.72
C ARG A 105 -16.89 -6.00 -9.81
N GLU A 106 -17.87 -6.33 -10.65
CA GLU A 106 -19.09 -5.56 -10.77
C GLU A 106 -19.82 -5.53 -9.44
N ARG A 107 -20.23 -4.34 -9.02
CA ARG A 107 -21.11 -4.20 -7.86
C ARG A 107 -22.53 -4.42 -8.33
N ALA A 108 -23.19 -5.45 -7.79
CA ALA A 108 -24.62 -5.55 -7.86
C ALA A 108 -25.22 -4.27 -7.27
N ALA A 109 -26.11 -3.62 -8.02
CA ALA A 109 -26.93 -2.55 -7.48
C ALA A 109 -27.73 -3.15 -6.32
N SER A 110 -27.33 -2.79 -5.09
CA SER A 110 -28.10 -3.04 -3.87
C SER A 110 -29.05 -1.88 -3.64
#